data_AF-A0A2W4W7J6-F1
#
_entry.id   AF-A0A2W4W7J6-F1
#
_cell.length_a   1.000
_cell.length_b   1.000
_cell.length_c   1.000
_cell.angle_alpha   90.00
_cell.angle_beta   90.00
_cell.angle_gamma   90.00
#
_symmetry.space_group_name_H-M   'P 1'
#
loop_
_entity.id
_entity.type
_entity.pdbx_description
1 polymer ?
#
loop_
_entity_poly.entity_id
_entity_poly.type
_entity_poly.pdbx_seq_one_letter_code
_entity_poly.pdbx_strand_id
1 'polypeptide(L)'
;MGFNRSLGWAIAALVLSASPGWAIPGQTATLAETWIRNNPTLRPATNERLTINRLAAPGQRFTFQASVFPVGGVSPAENRRQIRTERFGIADHANPITTDRLDESLREIYGQEIFNDYRQGTVLMRYPARGARPAPGENLVLRGEVREGDRFAYWQEIAYDRAGTAYLGRMAVFLKDDLPALQAQLDL
;
A
#
# COMPACT_ATOMS: atom_id res chain seq x y z
N MET A 1 -40.74 49.87 -10.39
CA MET A 1 -41.31 49.06 -9.29
C MET A 1 -41.71 47.72 -9.91
N GLY A 2 -40.84 46.70 -9.88
CA GLY A 2 -40.86 45.59 -8.90
C GLY A 2 -41.89 44.53 -9.36
N PHE A 3 -41.57 43.29 -9.69
CA PHE A 3 -40.89 42.29 -8.87
C PHE A 3 -40.30 41.15 -9.73
N ASN A 4 -39.10 40.72 -9.32
CA ASN A 4 -38.38 39.53 -9.80
C ASN A 4 -39.17 38.23 -9.59
N ARG A 5 -39.17 37.35 -10.59
CA ARG A 5 -39.50 35.93 -10.41
C ARG A 5 -38.22 35.10 -10.29
N SER A 6 -38.13 34.45 -9.14
CA SER A 6 -37.10 33.57 -8.63
C SER A 6 -36.68 32.45 -9.60
N LEU A 7 -35.40 32.43 -9.96
CA LEU A 7 -34.72 31.23 -10.45
C LEU A 7 -34.39 30.36 -9.23
N GLY A 8 -35.10 29.25 -9.07
CA GLY A 8 -34.80 28.25 -8.04
C GLY A 8 -33.58 27.42 -8.44
N TRP A 9 -32.49 27.58 -7.70
CA TRP A 9 -31.29 26.76 -7.82
C TRP A 9 -31.52 25.43 -7.11
N ALA A 10 -31.62 24.33 -7.85
CA ALA A 10 -31.54 22.99 -7.27
C ALA A 10 -30.06 22.59 -7.19
N ILE A 11 -29.43 22.84 -6.05
CA ILE A 11 -28.12 22.27 -5.73
C ILE A 11 -28.36 20.80 -5.38
N ALA A 12 -28.08 19.91 -6.32
CA ALA A 12 -27.98 18.48 -6.04
C ALA A 12 -26.75 18.27 -5.15
N ALA A 13 -27.00 18.03 -3.86
CA ALA A 13 -25.96 17.61 -2.93
C ALA A 13 -25.47 16.22 -3.34
N LEU A 14 -24.30 16.15 -3.99
CA LEU A 14 -23.54 14.91 -4.09
C LEU A 14 -23.17 14.49 -2.67
N VAL A 15 -23.81 13.42 -2.18
CA VAL A 15 -23.36 12.72 -0.99
C VAL A 15 -22.05 12.01 -1.36
N LEU A 16 -20.92 12.69 -1.15
CA LEU A 16 -19.62 12.03 -1.07
C LEU A 16 -19.65 11.16 0.18
N SER A 17 -19.89 9.86 0.00
CA SER A 17 -19.60 8.85 1.01
C SER A 17 -18.08 8.73 1.18
N ALA A 18 -17.48 9.73 1.82
CA ALA A 18 -16.14 9.63 2.37
C ALA A 18 -16.23 8.90 3.70
N SER A 19 -15.77 7.63 3.74
CA SER A 19 -15.12 6.94 4.88
C SER A 19 -15.15 5.42 4.67
N PRO A 20 -14.05 4.70 4.96
CA PRO A 20 -13.36 4.78 6.24
C PRO A 20 -11.90 5.21 6.13
N GLY A 21 -11.63 6.47 6.48
CA GLY A 21 -10.37 6.82 7.12
C GLY A 21 -10.39 6.26 8.54
N TRP A 22 -10.03 4.99 8.72
CA TRP A 22 -9.57 4.36 9.97
C TRP A 22 -9.41 2.83 9.82
N ALA A 23 -8.39 2.41 9.08
CA ALA A 23 -7.31 1.58 9.62
C ALA A 23 -6.06 1.78 8.78
N ILE A 24 -5.00 2.08 9.51
CA ILE A 24 -3.65 2.36 9.03
C ILE A 24 -2.76 1.85 10.18
N PRO A 25 -1.49 1.49 9.96
CA PRO A 25 -0.58 1.15 11.05
C PRO A 25 -0.73 2.03 12.31
N GLY A 26 -0.61 1.42 13.48
CA GLY A 26 -0.84 2.01 14.80
C GLY A 26 -2.16 1.60 15.45
N GLN A 27 -3.11 1.05 14.67
CA GLN A 27 -4.38 0.56 15.19
C GLN A 27 -4.27 -0.84 15.81
N THR A 28 -5.24 -1.21 16.66
CA THR A 28 -5.31 -2.58 17.19
C THR A 28 -5.68 -3.59 16.11
N ALA A 29 -5.28 -4.85 16.28
CA ALA A 29 -5.65 -5.93 15.36
C ALA A 29 -7.17 -6.06 15.14
N THR A 30 -7.98 -5.85 16.18
CA THR A 30 -9.44 -5.91 16.09
C THR A 30 -10.03 -4.78 15.24
N LEU A 31 -9.49 -3.56 15.37
CA LEU A 31 -9.91 -2.44 14.55
C LEU A 31 -9.49 -2.62 13.10
N ALA A 32 -8.25 -3.06 12.87
CA ALA A 32 -7.77 -3.39 11.53
C ALA A 32 -8.62 -4.47 10.86
N GLU A 33 -8.95 -5.56 11.55
CA GLU A 33 -9.83 -6.62 11.03
C GLU A 33 -11.23 -6.08 10.67
N THR A 34 -11.77 -5.17 11.48
CA THR A 34 -13.08 -4.55 11.22
C THR A 34 -13.04 -3.64 10.00
N TRP A 35 -11.97 -2.86 9.85
CA TRP A 35 -11.77 -2.05 8.65
C TRP A 35 -11.59 -2.91 7.40
N ILE A 36 -10.77 -3.97 7.45
CA ILE A 36 -10.56 -4.89 6.32
C ILE A 36 -11.89 -5.48 5.85
N ARG A 37 -12.73 -5.94 6.78
CA ARG A 37 -14.08 -6.47 6.48
C ARG A 37 -14.98 -5.47 5.76
N ASN A 38 -14.87 -4.20 6.11
CA ASN A 38 -15.70 -3.14 5.56
C ASN A 38 -15.04 -2.43 4.36
N ASN A 39 -13.84 -2.85 3.95
CA ASN A 39 -13.10 -2.23 2.86
C ASN A 39 -13.64 -2.73 1.49
N PRO A 40 -14.19 -1.84 0.64
CA PRO A 40 -14.84 -2.22 -0.61
C PRO A 40 -13.88 -2.75 -1.69
N THR A 41 -12.59 -2.46 -1.56
CA THR A 41 -11.52 -2.87 -2.48
C THR A 41 -10.98 -4.25 -2.09
N LEU A 42 -10.75 -4.45 -0.79
CA LEU A 42 -10.19 -5.69 -0.24
C LEU A 42 -11.15 -6.88 -0.33
N ARG A 43 -12.45 -6.67 -0.08
CA ARG A 43 -13.53 -7.70 -0.17
C ARG A 43 -13.09 -9.07 0.39
N PRO A 44 -12.76 -9.17 1.68
CA PRO A 44 -12.30 -10.43 2.28
C PRO A 44 -13.38 -11.51 2.22
N ALA A 45 -12.97 -12.77 2.06
CA ALA A 45 -13.86 -13.92 2.27
C ALA A 45 -14.22 -14.08 3.75
N THR A 46 -15.28 -14.84 4.06
CA THR A 46 -15.81 -15.00 5.43
C THR A 46 -14.77 -15.48 6.45
N ASN A 47 -13.78 -16.27 6.02
CA ASN A 47 -12.69 -16.79 6.85
C ASN A 47 -11.39 -15.97 6.79
N GLU A 48 -11.33 -14.93 5.96
CA GLU A 48 -10.19 -14.02 5.87
C GLU A 48 -10.32 -12.91 6.92
N ARG A 49 -9.21 -12.61 7.59
CA ARG A 49 -9.16 -11.62 8.68
C ARG A 49 -8.09 -10.57 8.37
N LEU A 50 -6.88 -10.77 8.89
CA LEU A 50 -5.73 -9.89 8.64
C LEU A 50 -4.93 -10.27 7.40
N THR A 51 -5.37 -11.27 6.64
CA THR A 51 -4.69 -11.74 5.44
C THR A 51 -5.75 -12.07 4.41
N ILE A 52 -5.55 -11.56 3.20
CA ILE A 52 -6.43 -11.75 2.05
C ILE A 52 -5.60 -12.27 0.89
N ASN A 53 -6.16 -13.22 0.17
CA ASN A 53 -5.54 -13.80 -1.00
C ASN A 53 -6.59 -14.03 -2.09
N ARG A 54 -6.45 -13.34 -3.22
CA ARG A 54 -7.38 -13.44 -4.34
C ARG A 54 -6.67 -13.88 -5.60
N LEU A 55 -7.27 -14.83 -6.31
CA LEU A 55 -6.88 -15.23 -7.65
C LEU A 55 -7.89 -14.59 -8.62
N ALA A 56 -7.42 -13.64 -9.44
CA ALA A 56 -8.28 -12.95 -10.41
C ALA A 56 -8.40 -13.75 -11.72
N ALA A 57 -7.29 -14.37 -12.13
CA ALA A 57 -7.17 -15.20 -13.33
C ALA A 57 -5.93 -16.12 -13.17
N PRO A 58 -5.74 -17.12 -14.04
CA PRO A 58 -4.49 -17.88 -14.07
C PRO A 58 -3.27 -16.96 -14.18
N GLY A 59 -2.33 -17.06 -13.25
CA GLY A 59 -1.14 -16.20 -13.20
C GLY A 59 -1.37 -14.79 -12.66
N GLN A 60 -2.58 -14.47 -12.16
CA GLN A 60 -2.91 -13.19 -11.52
C GLN A 60 -3.35 -13.37 -10.08
N ARG A 61 -2.61 -12.76 -9.15
CA ARG A 61 -2.85 -12.88 -7.71
C ARG A 61 -2.73 -11.53 -7.03
N PHE A 62 -3.70 -11.24 -6.17
CA PHE A 62 -3.65 -10.14 -5.21
C PHE A 62 -3.51 -10.70 -3.81
N THR A 63 -2.65 -10.08 -3.00
CA THR A 63 -2.52 -10.39 -1.58
C THR A 63 -2.56 -9.12 -0.76
N PHE A 64 -3.12 -9.20 0.44
CA PHE A 64 -3.06 -8.15 1.45
C PHE A 64 -2.77 -8.79 2.81
N GLN A 65 -1.95 -8.15 3.63
CA GLN A 65 -1.62 -8.62 4.97
C GLN A 65 -1.42 -7.45 5.92
N ALA A 66 -2.11 -7.48 7.06
CA ALA A 66 -1.85 -6.63 8.22
C ALA A 66 -1.09 -7.42 9.29
N SER A 67 -0.06 -6.81 9.89
CA SER A 67 0.88 -7.48 10.79
C SER A 67 1.23 -6.60 11.97
N VAL A 68 1.36 -7.22 13.15
CA VAL A 68 1.93 -6.59 14.37
C VAL A 68 3.46 -6.56 14.34
N PHE A 69 4.08 -7.24 13.39
CA PHE A 69 5.52 -7.22 13.17
C PHE A 69 5.91 -6.03 12.29
N PRO A 70 7.08 -5.42 12.54
CA PRO A 70 7.59 -4.34 11.71
C PRO A 70 7.90 -4.83 10.29
N VAL A 71 8.02 -3.86 9.38
CA VAL A 71 8.15 -4.12 7.93
C VAL A 71 9.40 -4.94 7.59
N GLY A 72 10.47 -4.80 8.39
CA GLY A 72 11.74 -5.52 8.28
C GLY A 72 11.81 -6.88 9.00
N GLY A 73 10.69 -7.41 9.50
CA GLY A 73 10.63 -8.76 10.10
C GLY A 73 10.46 -8.77 11.61
N VAL A 74 11.07 -9.73 12.31
CA VAL A 74 10.81 -9.95 13.74
C VAL A 74 11.78 -9.13 14.59
N SER A 75 11.31 -8.00 15.13
CA SER A 75 12.04 -7.26 16.17
C SER A 75 11.65 -7.75 17.58
N PRO A 76 12.61 -8.00 18.48
CA PRO A 76 12.31 -8.30 19.87
C PRO A 76 11.77 -7.06 20.57
N ALA A 77 10.48 -7.14 20.92
CA ALA A 77 9.75 -6.22 21.79
C ALA A 77 9.40 -4.84 21.20
N GLU A 78 8.33 -4.80 20.41
CA GLU A 78 7.43 -3.65 20.39
C GLU A 78 5.98 -4.13 20.48
N ASN A 79 5.13 -3.27 21.04
CA ASN A 79 3.73 -3.51 21.39
C ASN A 79 2.97 -4.44 20.42
N ARG A 80 2.88 -5.73 20.75
CA ARG A 80 2.21 -6.78 19.93
C ARG A 80 0.69 -6.63 19.80
N ARG A 81 0.12 -5.53 20.30
CA ARG A 81 -1.31 -5.26 20.26
C ARG A 81 -1.71 -4.36 19.09
N GLN A 82 -0.74 -3.75 18.42
CA GLN A 82 -0.96 -2.81 17.32
C GLN A 82 -0.39 -3.34 16.01
N ILE A 83 -1.12 -3.15 14.93
CA ILE A 83 -0.65 -3.37 13.56
C ILE A 83 0.46 -2.36 13.29
N ARG A 84 1.63 -2.84 12.91
CA ARG A 84 2.78 -2.00 12.56
C ARG A 84 2.98 -1.88 11.06
N THR A 85 2.51 -2.86 10.32
CA THR A 85 2.69 -2.92 8.87
C THR A 85 1.46 -3.49 8.21
N GLU A 86 1.08 -2.87 7.12
CA GLU A 86 0.12 -3.39 6.17
C GLU A 86 0.79 -3.46 4.80
N ARG A 87 0.63 -4.58 4.10
CA ARG A 87 1.29 -4.84 2.83
C ARG A 87 0.30 -5.42 1.85
N PHE A 88 0.32 -4.92 0.62
CA PHE A 88 -0.30 -5.60 -0.50
C PHE A 88 0.73 -6.02 -1.56
N GLY A 89 0.38 -7.04 -2.31
CA GLY A 89 1.18 -7.57 -3.40
C GLY A 89 0.33 -7.95 -4.59
N ILE A 90 0.81 -7.63 -5.78
CA ILE A 90 0.18 -7.93 -7.06
C ILE A 90 1.17 -8.76 -7.87
N ALA A 91 0.78 -9.99 -8.20
CA ALA A 91 1.47 -10.81 -9.19
C ALA A 91 0.61 -10.87 -10.45
N ASP A 92 1.18 -10.56 -11.60
CA ASP A 92 0.50 -10.59 -12.89
C ASP A 92 1.50 -10.95 -13.99
N HIS A 93 1.40 -12.17 -14.50
CA HIS A 93 2.25 -12.63 -15.61
C HIS A 93 1.71 -12.21 -16.99
N ALA A 94 0.48 -11.70 -17.06
CA ALA A 94 -0.14 -11.28 -18.32
C ALA A 94 0.04 -9.78 -18.59
N ASN A 95 0.05 -8.95 -17.55
CA ASN A 95 0.22 -7.50 -17.66
C ASN A 95 1.38 -7.01 -16.79
N PRO A 96 2.29 -6.17 -17.31
CA PRO A 96 3.38 -5.63 -16.53
C PRO A 96 2.90 -4.90 -15.27
N ILE A 97 3.61 -5.11 -14.17
CA ILE A 97 3.44 -4.34 -12.94
C ILE A 97 4.21 -3.02 -13.07
N THR A 98 3.51 -1.91 -12.83
CA THR A 98 4.09 -0.56 -12.87
C THR A 98 3.95 0.13 -11.51
N THR A 99 4.75 1.17 -11.28
CA THR A 99 4.58 2.07 -10.13
C THR A 99 3.17 2.65 -10.08
N ASP A 100 2.67 3.17 -11.21
CA ASP A 100 1.31 3.73 -11.29
C ASP A 100 0.21 2.73 -10.87
N ARG A 101 0.40 1.44 -11.18
CA ARG A 101 -0.55 0.38 -10.76
C ARG A 101 -0.51 0.15 -9.24
N LEU A 102 0.66 0.23 -8.63
CA LEU A 102 0.79 0.17 -7.16
C LEU A 102 0.22 1.43 -6.50
N ASP A 103 0.50 2.60 -7.06
CA ASP A 103 -0.01 3.89 -6.61
C ASP A 103 -1.55 3.94 -6.64
N GLU A 104 -2.15 3.48 -7.75
CA GLU A 104 -3.59 3.37 -7.87
C GLU A 104 -4.16 2.38 -6.86
N SER A 105 -3.54 1.21 -6.68
CA SER A 105 -3.98 0.23 -5.69
C SER A 105 -3.91 0.79 -4.26
N LEU A 106 -2.87 1.56 -3.93
CA LEU A 106 -2.74 2.25 -2.65
C LEU A 106 -3.91 3.23 -2.45
N ARG A 107 -4.22 4.03 -3.47
CA ARG A 107 -5.35 4.97 -3.45
C ARG A 107 -6.70 4.25 -3.29
N GLU A 108 -6.92 3.15 -3.99
CA GLU A 108 -8.16 2.38 -3.90
C GLU A 108 -8.34 1.70 -2.54
N ILE A 109 -7.25 1.23 -1.92
CA ILE A 109 -7.30 0.54 -0.62
C ILE A 109 -7.48 1.55 0.52
N TYR A 110 -6.72 2.65 0.51
CA TYR A 110 -6.60 3.56 1.66
C TYR A 110 -7.29 4.92 1.49
N GLY A 111 -7.69 5.26 0.27
CA GLY A 111 -8.29 6.54 -0.05
C GLY A 111 -7.29 7.68 -0.26
N GLN A 112 -7.84 8.87 -0.56
CA GLN A 112 -7.08 10.04 -1.00
C GLN A 112 -6.10 10.59 0.05
N GLU A 113 -6.44 10.47 1.33
CA GLU A 113 -5.64 11.01 2.43
C GLU A 113 -4.28 10.32 2.53
N ILE A 114 -4.26 8.99 2.54
CA ILE A 114 -3.02 8.19 2.61
C ILE A 114 -2.26 8.21 1.30
N PHE A 115 -2.97 8.27 0.17
CA PHE A 115 -2.31 8.46 -1.12
C PHE A 115 -1.58 9.81 -1.20
N ASN A 116 -2.15 10.88 -0.63
CA ASN A 116 -1.49 12.17 -0.57
C ASN A 116 -0.25 12.15 0.35
N ASP A 117 -0.34 11.53 1.53
CA ASP A 117 0.79 11.35 2.45
C ASP A 117 1.95 10.60 1.77
N TYR A 118 1.65 9.50 1.06
CA TYR A 118 2.62 8.77 0.24
C TYR A 118 3.27 9.63 -0.85
N ARG A 119 2.44 10.33 -1.63
CA ARG A 119 2.90 11.09 -2.81
C ARG A 119 3.74 12.30 -2.41
N GLN A 120 3.41 12.93 -1.29
CA GLN A 120 4.14 14.07 -0.74
C GLN A 120 5.36 13.65 0.10
N GLY A 121 5.43 12.37 0.48
CA GLY A 121 6.51 11.82 1.28
C GLY A 121 7.89 11.98 0.64
N THR A 122 8.88 12.23 1.50
CA THR A 122 10.28 12.39 1.11
C THR A 122 10.86 11.04 0.73
N VAL A 123 11.48 10.96 -0.46
CA VAL A 123 12.19 9.74 -0.87
C VAL A 123 13.50 9.65 -0.10
N LEU A 124 13.63 8.60 0.73
CA LEU A 124 14.84 8.37 1.52
C LEU A 124 15.82 7.45 0.82
N MET A 125 15.32 6.44 0.10
CA MET A 125 16.14 5.44 -0.56
C MET A 125 15.51 4.98 -1.87
N ARG A 126 16.37 4.69 -2.86
CA ARG A 126 16.02 3.96 -4.08
C ARG A 126 17.07 2.90 -4.33
N TYR A 127 16.62 1.69 -4.64
CA TYR A 127 17.51 0.60 -5.03
C TYR A 127 17.04 -0.09 -6.32
N PRO A 128 17.97 -0.67 -7.08
CA PRO A 128 19.41 -0.57 -6.87
C PRO A 128 19.90 0.86 -7.16
N ALA A 129 21.05 1.23 -6.62
CA ALA A 129 21.60 2.57 -6.85
C ALA A 129 21.73 2.84 -8.36
N ARG A 130 21.56 4.10 -8.79
CA ARG A 130 21.62 4.44 -10.22
C ARG A 130 22.94 3.96 -10.82
N GLY A 131 22.86 3.14 -11.86
CA GLY A 131 24.04 2.58 -12.54
C GLY A 131 24.55 1.24 -11.98
N ALA A 132 23.94 0.72 -10.91
CA ALA A 132 24.20 -0.63 -10.44
C ALA A 132 23.79 -1.65 -11.50
N ARG A 133 24.67 -2.62 -11.75
CA ARG A 133 24.39 -3.76 -12.61
C ARG A 133 23.86 -4.91 -11.73
N PRO A 134 22.83 -5.64 -12.18
CA PRO A 134 22.42 -6.88 -11.53
C PRO A 134 23.61 -7.81 -11.36
N ALA A 135 23.65 -8.57 -10.26
CA ALA A 135 24.72 -9.52 -10.06
C ALA A 135 24.65 -10.62 -11.15
N PRO A 136 25.79 -11.11 -11.66
CA PRO A 136 25.79 -12.22 -12.61
C PRO A 136 25.07 -13.45 -12.02
N GLY A 137 24.05 -13.95 -12.72
CA GLY A 137 23.27 -15.12 -12.29
C GLY A 137 22.00 -14.82 -11.50
N GLU A 138 21.71 -13.55 -11.18
CA GLU A 138 20.39 -13.18 -10.66
C GLU A 138 19.31 -13.34 -11.73
N ASN A 139 18.32 -14.17 -11.42
CA ASN A 139 17.14 -14.35 -12.27
C ASN A 139 16.05 -13.30 -12.02
N LEU A 140 16.24 -12.49 -10.98
CA LEU A 140 15.29 -11.51 -10.47
C LEU A 140 16.03 -10.20 -10.21
N VAL A 141 15.56 -9.11 -10.81
CA VAL A 141 16.03 -7.76 -10.49
C VAL A 141 14.96 -7.09 -9.65
N LEU A 142 15.30 -6.70 -8.43
CA LEU A 142 14.42 -5.93 -7.56
C LEU A 142 14.68 -4.44 -7.75
N ARG A 143 13.62 -3.65 -7.86
CA ARG A 143 13.71 -2.19 -7.79
C ARG A 143 12.74 -1.70 -6.74
N GLY A 144 13.23 -0.92 -5.78
CA GLY A 144 12.39 -0.41 -4.72
C GLY A 144 12.69 1.03 -4.36
N GLU A 145 11.74 1.61 -3.64
CA GLU A 145 11.79 2.97 -3.15
C GLU A 145 11.17 3.02 -1.75
N VAL A 146 11.88 3.67 -0.83
CA VAL A 146 11.42 3.93 0.53
C VAL A 146 11.13 5.42 0.66
N ARG A 147 9.95 5.74 1.19
CA ARG A 147 9.49 7.10 1.43
C ARG A 147 9.06 7.28 2.87
N GLU A 148 9.24 8.49 3.36
CA GLU A 148 8.72 8.94 4.64
C GLU A 148 7.70 10.04 4.39
N GLY A 149 6.43 9.76 4.68
CA GLY A 149 5.35 10.73 4.75
C GLY A 149 5.28 11.45 6.10
N ASP A 150 4.30 12.33 6.23
CA ASP A 150 4.02 13.01 7.49
C ASP A 150 3.45 12.02 8.52
N ARG A 151 2.64 11.05 8.07
CA ARG A 151 1.94 10.10 8.93
C ARG A 151 2.59 8.72 8.95
N PHE A 152 2.94 8.19 7.78
CA PHE A 152 3.47 6.83 7.63
C PHE A 152 4.74 6.80 6.81
N ALA A 153 5.42 5.67 6.89
CA ALA A 153 6.46 5.32 5.95
C ALA A 153 5.92 4.32 4.93
N TYR A 154 6.53 4.34 3.75
CA TYR A 154 6.10 3.58 2.59
C TYR A 154 7.28 2.88 1.96
N TRP A 155 7.06 1.65 1.54
CA TRP A 155 8.07 0.87 0.82
C TRP A 155 7.42 0.16 -0.35
N GLN A 156 7.83 0.56 -1.55
CA GLN A 156 7.43 -0.09 -2.78
C GLN A 156 8.58 -0.90 -3.38
N GLU A 157 8.25 -2.04 -3.97
CA GLU A 157 9.20 -2.90 -4.65
C GLU A 157 8.56 -3.56 -5.85
N ILE A 158 9.25 -3.57 -6.99
CA ILE A 158 8.87 -4.25 -8.22
C ILE A 158 9.98 -5.22 -8.61
N ALA A 159 9.58 -6.46 -8.89
CA ALA A 159 10.46 -7.54 -9.30
C ALA A 159 10.34 -7.78 -10.80
N TYR A 160 11.49 -7.80 -11.46
CA TYR A 160 11.64 -8.01 -12.90
C TYR A 160 12.29 -9.36 -13.15
N ASP A 161 11.75 -10.13 -14.08
CA ASP A 161 12.39 -11.37 -14.53
C ASP A 161 13.62 -11.10 -15.43
N ARG A 162 14.27 -12.19 -15.87
CA ARG A 162 15.43 -12.11 -16.79
C ARG A 162 15.10 -11.43 -18.13
N ALA A 163 13.86 -11.50 -18.60
CA ALA A 163 13.42 -10.84 -19.82
C ALA A 163 13.16 -9.33 -19.62
N GLY A 164 13.24 -8.85 -18.37
CA GLY A 164 12.95 -7.46 -18.01
C GLY A 164 11.46 -7.21 -17.79
N THR A 165 10.64 -8.25 -17.66
CA THR A 165 9.20 -8.14 -17.42
C THR A 165 8.95 -7.97 -15.92
N ALA A 166 8.28 -6.88 -15.54
CA ALA A 166 7.80 -6.68 -14.19
C ALA A 166 6.56 -7.54 -13.94
N TYR A 167 6.68 -8.59 -13.12
CA TYR A 167 5.58 -9.54 -12.89
C TYR A 167 5.06 -9.54 -11.45
N LEU A 168 5.81 -8.92 -10.52
CA LEU A 168 5.44 -8.83 -9.11
C LEU A 168 5.71 -7.41 -8.62
N GLY A 169 4.72 -6.81 -7.96
CA GLY A 169 4.89 -5.58 -7.21
C GLY A 169 4.36 -5.71 -5.80
N ARG A 170 4.96 -4.98 -4.88
CA ARG A 170 4.61 -4.93 -3.47
C ARG A 170 4.63 -3.49 -2.99
N MET A 171 3.73 -3.19 -2.06
CA MET A 171 3.67 -1.92 -1.37
C MET A 171 3.40 -2.21 0.11
N ALA A 172 4.17 -1.58 0.99
CA ALA A 172 3.96 -1.60 2.41
C ALA A 172 3.71 -0.19 2.94
N VAL A 173 2.70 -0.05 3.79
CA VAL A 173 2.43 1.13 4.63
C VAL A 173 2.75 0.72 6.06
N PHE A 174 3.61 1.47 6.75
CA PHE A 174 4.10 1.07 8.07
C PHE A 174 4.37 2.27 8.99
N LEU A 175 4.50 1.99 10.29
CA LEU A 175 4.83 3.01 11.29
C LEU A 175 6.21 3.59 11.01
N LYS A 176 6.34 4.92 11.11
CA LYS A 176 7.60 5.62 10.88
C LYS A 176 8.72 5.15 11.81
N ASP A 177 8.38 4.73 13.02
CA ASP A 177 9.32 4.19 14.01
C ASP A 177 10.04 2.93 13.52
N ASP A 178 9.48 2.20 12.54
CA ASP A 178 10.11 1.02 11.92
C ASP A 178 11.07 1.36 10.78
N LEU A 179 11.17 2.63 10.39
CA LEU A 179 11.99 3.07 9.27
C LEU A 179 13.49 2.80 9.47
N PRO A 180 14.10 3.06 10.66
CA PRO A 180 15.50 2.72 10.90
C PRO A 180 15.78 1.22 10.76
N ALA A 181 14.84 0.36 11.20
CA ALA A 181 14.98 -1.08 11.08
C ALA A 181 14.94 -1.54 9.61
N LEU A 182 14.06 -0.95 8.79
CA LEU A 182 14.03 -1.23 7.36
C LEU A 182 15.30 -0.75 6.66
N GLN A 183 15.76 0.47 6.95
CA GLN A 183 16.98 1.02 6.35
C GLN A 183 18.18 0.14 6.67
N ALA A 184 18.35 -0.28 7.93
CA ALA A 184 19.40 -1.20 8.31
C ALA A 184 19.33 -2.51 7.51
N GLN A 185 18.14 -3.06 7.28
CA GLN A 185 17.99 -4.27 6.46
C GLN A 185 18.36 -4.05 4.99
N LEU A 186 18.05 -2.89 4.42
CA LEU A 186 18.28 -2.60 2.99
C LEU A 186 19.72 -2.15 2.69
N ASP A 187 20.42 -1.61 3.68
CA ASP A 187 21.85 -1.26 3.63
C ASP A 187 22.78 -2.46 3.93
N LEU A 188 22.24 -3.67 4.09
CA LEU A 188 22.93 -4.92 4.45
C LEU A 188 22.85 -5.99 3.36
#